data_AF-A0A0Q6ZA88-F1
#
_entry.id   AF-A0A0Q6ZA88-F1
#
_cell.length_a   1.000
_cell.length_b   1.000
_cell.length_c   1.000
_cell.angle_alpha   90.00
_cell.angle_beta   90.00
_cell.angle_gamma   90.00
#
_symmetry.space_group_name_H-M   'P 1'
#
loop_
_entity.id
_entity.type
_entity.pdbx_description
1 polymer ?
#
loop_
_entity_poly.entity_id
_entity_poly.type
_entity_poly.pdbx_seq_one_letter_code
_entity_poly.pdbx_strand_id
1 'polypeptide(L)'
;MLNPKGRPVDLPVNTFKRAIMAGQQQIGFWTALAGPTAAEILAGSGFDWLLLDGEHAPNDVASILAQMQAMMEDSTQPVVRVRGARAPLHGGRLRLYGRWN
;
A
#
# COMPACT_ATOMS: atom_id res chain seq x y z
N MET A 1 8.14 10.99 16.97
CA MET A 1 7.07 10.42 17.84
C MET A 1 7.72 10.02 19.15
N LEU A 2 7.13 10.32 20.32
CA LEU A 2 7.70 9.91 21.61
C LEU A 2 7.10 8.56 22.02
N ASN A 3 7.88 7.70 22.67
CA ASN A 3 7.35 6.47 23.25
C ASN A 3 6.59 6.77 24.57
N PRO A 4 5.94 5.79 25.22
CA PRO A 4 5.23 5.99 26.50
C PRO A 4 6.09 6.50 27.66
N LYS A 5 7.42 6.52 27.52
CA LYS A 5 8.39 7.04 28.48
C LYS A 5 9.00 8.39 28.05
N GLY A 6 8.44 9.05 27.04
CA GLY A 6 8.89 10.37 26.59
C GLY A 6 10.20 10.40 25.80
N ARG A 7 10.78 9.25 25.43
CA ARG A 7 11.99 9.21 24.58
C ARG A 7 11.61 9.27 23.09
N PRO A 8 12.41 9.93 22.23
CA PRO A 8 12.24 9.85 20.79
C PRO A 8 12.21 8.39 20.36
N VAL A 9 11.16 8.00 19.63
CA VAL A 9 11.15 6.73 18.92
C VAL A 9 12.06 6.90 17.72
N ASP A 10 13.16 6.16 17.71
CA ASP A 10 13.94 5.97 16.50
C ASP A 10 13.13 5.06 15.58
N LEU A 11 12.59 5.64 14.51
CA LEU A 11 11.78 4.94 13.52
C LEU A 11 12.65 4.70 12.28
N PRO A 12 12.54 3.51 11.66
CA PRO A 12 13.19 3.27 10.38
C PRO A 12 12.84 4.37 9.37
N VAL A 13 13.83 4.80 8.60
CA VAL A 13 13.65 5.81 7.56
C VAL A 13 12.84 5.22 6.41
N ASN A 14 11.71 5.83 6.07
CA ASN A 14 10.95 5.49 4.87
C ASN A 14 11.63 6.08 3.63
N THR A 15 12.45 5.27 2.97
CA THR A 15 13.25 5.64 1.79
C THR A 15 12.38 6.04 0.60
N PHE A 16 11.28 5.34 0.35
CA PHE A 16 10.32 5.67 -0.71
C PHE A 16 9.65 7.02 -0.52
N LYS A 17 9.17 7.33 0.69
CA LYS A 17 8.63 8.67 1.01
C LYS A 17 9.69 9.75 0.78
N ARG A 18 10.94 9.50 1.17
CA ARG A 18 12.05 10.44 0.95
C ARG A 18 12.32 10.66 -0.54
N ALA A 19 12.31 9.60 -1.35
CA ALA A 19 12.50 9.68 -2.80
C ALA A 19 11.40 10.50 -3.48
N ILE A 20 10.12 10.26 -3.12
CA ILE A 20 8.98 11.06 -3.61
C ILE A 20 9.16 12.53 -3.26
N MET A 21 9.52 12.85 -2.01
CA MET A 21 9.72 14.24 -1.56
C MET A 21 10.91 14.91 -2.26
N ALA A 22 11.87 14.14 -2.75
CA ALA A 22 13.01 14.63 -3.53
C ALA A 22 12.68 14.79 -5.03
N GLY A 23 11.44 14.51 -5.46
CA GLY A 23 11.03 14.57 -6.86
C GLY A 23 11.63 13.45 -7.73
N GLN A 24 12.14 12.38 -7.10
CA GLN A 24 12.63 11.23 -7.83
C GLN A 24 11.44 10.45 -8.40
N GLN A 25 11.51 10.08 -9.68
CA GLN A 25 10.50 9.22 -10.28
C GLN A 25 10.53 7.85 -9.60
N GLN A 26 9.36 7.33 -9.24
CA GLN A 26 9.20 6.01 -8.62
C GLN A 26 8.29 5.15 -9.48
N ILE A 27 8.84 4.16 -10.15
CA ILE A 27 8.13 3.24 -11.03
C ILE A 27 7.50 2.14 -10.19
N GLY A 28 6.18 2.02 -10.27
CA GLY A 28 5.44 1.00 -9.53
C GLY A 28 4.66 0.05 -10.41
N PHE A 29 4.21 -1.03 -9.80
CA PHE A 29 3.34 -2.03 -10.41
C PHE A 29 2.04 -2.17 -9.62
N TRP A 30 0.91 -2.31 -10.31
CA TRP A 30 -0.38 -2.60 -9.69
C TRP A 30 -0.69 -4.09 -9.85
N THR A 31 -0.83 -4.81 -8.73
CA THR A 31 -1.27 -6.20 -8.74
C THR A 31 -2.65 -6.39 -8.13
N ALA A 32 -3.48 -7.21 -8.79
CA ALA A 32 -4.77 -7.69 -8.29
C ALA A 32 -4.77 -9.21 -8.05
N LEU A 33 -3.59 -9.85 -8.06
CA LEU A 33 -3.44 -11.31 -7.94
C LEU A 33 -3.69 -11.84 -6.51
N ALA A 34 -3.63 -10.96 -5.50
CA ALA A 34 -4.00 -11.23 -4.11
C ALA A 34 -3.34 -12.48 -3.47
N GLY A 35 -2.10 -12.79 -3.85
CA GLY A 35 -1.39 -13.98 -3.38
C GLY A 35 0.10 -13.72 -3.10
N PRO A 36 0.69 -14.38 -2.07
CA PRO A 36 2.06 -14.12 -1.63
C PRO A 36 3.11 -14.49 -2.69
N THR A 37 2.95 -15.61 -3.40
CA THR A 37 3.89 -16.02 -4.47
C THR A 37 4.00 -14.99 -5.59
N ALA A 38 2.87 -14.41 -5.99
CA ALA A 38 2.88 -13.35 -7.00
C ALA A 38 3.56 -12.08 -6.46
N ALA A 39 3.32 -11.73 -5.19
CA ALA A 39 3.94 -10.57 -4.56
C ALA A 39 5.47 -10.73 -4.45
N GLU A 40 5.97 -11.90 -4.07
CA GLU A 40 7.40 -12.23 -4.02
C GLU A 40 8.07 -12.07 -5.39
N ILE A 41 7.50 -12.69 -6.44
CA ILE A 41 8.03 -12.58 -7.80
C ILE A 41 8.05 -11.12 -8.28
N LEU A 42 6.98 -10.38 -8.04
CA LEU A 42 6.87 -8.97 -8.46
C LEU A 42 7.81 -8.06 -7.65
N ALA A 43 8.04 -8.35 -6.37
CA ALA A 43 8.96 -7.59 -5.54
C ALA A 43 10.42 -7.76 -5.98
N GLY A 44 10.80 -8.95 -6.45
CA GLY A 44 12.09 -9.21 -7.09
C GLY A 44 12.23 -8.67 -8.52
N SER A 45 11.17 -8.09 -9.10
CA SER A 45 11.16 -7.63 -10.51
C SER A 45 11.72 -6.22 -10.73
N GLY A 46 12.21 -5.54 -9.68
CA GLY A 46 12.91 -4.25 -9.79
C GLY A 46 12.02 -3.01 -9.81
N PHE A 47 10.77 -3.10 -9.34
CA PHE A 47 9.90 -1.93 -9.12
C PHE A 47 10.29 -1.19 -7.84
N ASP A 48 10.05 0.12 -7.78
CA ASP A 48 10.24 0.90 -6.56
C ASP A 48 9.13 0.60 -5.54
N TRP A 49 7.92 0.31 -6.02
CA TRP A 49 6.76 0.03 -5.18
C TRP A 49 5.73 -0.90 -5.86
N LEU A 50 4.99 -1.64 -5.03
CA LEU A 50 3.93 -2.55 -5.46
C LEU A 50 2.61 -2.15 -4.80
N LEU A 51 1.57 -1.88 -5.61
CA LEU A 51 0.22 -1.62 -5.10
C LEU A 51 -0.49 -2.94 -4.80
N LEU A 52 -0.72 -3.19 -3.51
CA LEU A 52 -1.61 -4.23 -3.01
C LEU A 52 -3.03 -3.67 -2.96
N ASP A 53 -3.84 -4.07 -3.94
CA ASP A 53 -5.16 -3.51 -4.13
C ASP A 53 -6.21 -4.15 -3.21
N GLY A 54 -6.61 -3.46 -2.14
CA GLY A 54 -7.71 -3.87 -1.28
C GLY A 54 -9.10 -3.49 -1.81
N GLU A 55 -9.20 -2.57 -2.76
CA GLU A 55 -10.47 -1.97 -3.20
C GLU A 55 -11.17 -2.76 -4.31
N HIS A 56 -10.42 -3.19 -5.32
CA HIS A 56 -10.97 -3.92 -6.48
C HIS A 56 -10.45 -5.35 -6.63
N ALA A 57 -9.41 -5.73 -5.89
CA ALA A 57 -8.95 -7.11 -5.84
C ALA A 57 -9.55 -7.85 -4.62
N PRO A 58 -9.54 -9.20 -4.60
CA PRO A 58 -10.04 -9.99 -3.49
C PRO A 58 -9.05 -10.05 -2.31
N ASN A 59 -8.46 -8.90 -1.96
CA ASN A 59 -7.57 -8.78 -0.80
C ASN A 59 -8.35 -8.46 0.48
N ASP A 60 -7.97 -9.13 1.56
CA ASP A 60 -8.33 -8.79 2.93
C ASP A 60 -7.07 -8.48 3.75
N VAL A 61 -7.22 -8.23 5.05
CA VAL A 61 -6.08 -7.89 5.93
C VAL A 61 -5.08 -9.05 6.02
N ALA A 62 -5.56 -10.29 6.04
CA ALA A 62 -4.70 -11.46 6.15
C ALA A 62 -3.92 -11.70 4.86
N SER A 63 -4.56 -11.56 3.69
CA SER A 63 -3.89 -11.69 2.39
C SER A 63 -2.88 -10.57 2.17
N ILE A 64 -3.17 -9.34 2.60
CA ILE A 64 -2.23 -8.21 2.54
C ILE A 64 -1.02 -8.49 3.43
N LEU A 65 -1.22 -8.94 4.67
CA LEU A 65 -0.12 -9.29 5.57
C LEU A 65 0.77 -10.39 4.98
N ALA A 66 0.18 -11.45 4.42
CA ALA A 66 0.93 -12.53 3.78
C ALA A 66 1.76 -12.03 2.59
N GLN A 67 1.19 -11.15 1.76
CA GLN A 67 1.94 -10.53 0.66
C GLN A 67 3.08 -9.66 1.18
N MET A 68 2.86 -8.83 2.20
CA MET A 68 3.92 -7.99 2.78
C MET A 68 5.06 -8.83 3.37
N GLN A 69 4.74 -9.96 4.02
CA GLN A 69 5.75 -10.90 4.53
C GLN A 69 6.58 -11.52 3.40
N ALA A 70 5.95 -11.86 2.28
CA ALA A 70 6.63 -12.41 1.11
C ALA A 70 7.57 -11.40 0.41
N MET A 71 7.40 -10.10 0.66
CA MET A 71 8.23 -9.03 0.07
C MET A 71 9.37 -8.58 0.98
N MET A 72 9.54 -9.16 2.18
CA MET A 72 10.44 -8.61 3.23
C MET A 72 11.93 -8.57 2.85
N GLU A 73 12.37 -9.44 1.94
CA GLU A 73 13.77 -9.52 1.50
C GLU A 73 14.07 -8.60 0.30
N ASP A 74 13.05 -7.93 -0.25
CA ASP A 74 13.17 -7.06 -1.42
C ASP A 74 13.19 -5.57 -1.06
N SER A 75 13.76 -4.74 -1.94
CA SER A 75 13.72 -3.27 -1.78
C SER A 75 12.39 -2.64 -2.20
N THR A 76 11.52 -3.40 -2.88
CA THR A 76 10.22 -2.94 -3.37
C THR A 76 9.28 -2.60 -2.22
N GLN A 77 8.76 -1.36 -2.20
CA GLN A 77 7.90 -0.92 -1.10
C GLN A 77 6.43 -1.33 -1.29
N PRO A 78 5.79 -1.98 -0.30
CA PRO A 78 4.36 -2.27 -0.37
C PRO A 78 3.54 -1.00 -0.15
N VAL A 79 2.63 -0.70 -1.07
CA VAL A 79 1.62 0.35 -0.95
C VAL A 79 0.25 -0.31 -0.93
N VAL A 80 -0.57 -0.05 0.09
CA VAL A 80 -1.90 -0.66 0.21
C VAL A 80 -2.97 0.34 -0.19
N ARG A 81 -3.78 -0.02 -1.19
CA ARG A 81 -5.03 0.71 -1.46
C ARG A 81 -6.14 0.14 -0.59
N VAL A 82 -6.53 0.89 0.42
CA VAL A 82 -7.58 0.48 1.37
C VAL A 82 -8.94 0.54 0.69
N ARG A 83 -9.85 -0.41 1.00
CA ARG A 83 -11.27 -0.28 0.64
C ARG A 83 -11.80 1.07 1.13
N GLY A 84 -12.48 1.81 0.26
CA GLY A 84 -13.10 3.08 0.63
C GLY A 84 -13.94 2.93 1.90
N ALA A 85 -13.69 3.77 2.91
CA ALA A 85 -14.54 3.84 4.08
C ALA A 85 -15.92 4.30 3.62
N ARG A 86 -16.96 3.52 3.94
CA ARG A 86 -18.34 3.99 3.77
C ARG A 86 -18.54 5.14 4.74
N ALA A 87 -18.60 6.38 4.25
CA ALA A 87 -19.00 7.51 5.09
C ALA A 87 -20.39 7.21 5.71
N PRO A 88 -20.63 7.48 7.01
CA PRO A 88 -21.96 7.31 7.58
C PRO A 88 -22.94 8.19 6.81
N LEU A 89 -23.95 7.56 6.21
CA LEU A 89 -24.99 8.24 5.44
C LEU A 89 -25.83 9.10 6.39
N HIS A 90 -25.45 10.36 6.58
CA HIS A 90 -26.38 11.38 7.05
C HIS A 90 -27.16 11.89 5.84
N GLY A 91 -28.49 11.92 5.95
CA GLY A 91 -29.44 12.03 4.84
C GLY A 91 -29.06 13.03 3.75
N GLY A 92 -28.82 12.52 2.55
CA GLY A 92 -28.51 13.30 1.37
C GLY A 92 -28.10 12.40 0.21
N ARG A 93 -29.03 12.19 -0.72
CA ARG A 93 -28.94 11.47 -2.01
C ARG A 93 -27.51 11.11 -2.47
N LEU A 94 -27.18 9.81 -2.45
CA LEU A 94 -25.98 9.28 -3.12
C LEU A 94 -26.06 9.61 -4.63
N ARG A 95 -25.12 10.44 -5.11
CA ARG A 95 -24.65 10.35 -6.49
C ARG A 95 -23.33 9.58 -6.45
N LEU A 96 -23.42 8.28 -6.74
CA LEU A 96 -22.27 7.49 -7.16
C LEU A 96 -22.35 7.38 -8.68
N TYR A 97 -21.37 7.92 -9.40
CA TYR A 97 -20.34 7.11 -10.04
C TYR A 97 -19.41 8.00 -10.87
N GLY A 98 -18.11 7.86 -10.59
CA GLY A 98 -17.02 8.46 -11.37
C GLY A 98 -16.94 7.83 -12.75
N ARG A 99 -16.75 8.68 -13.74
CA ARG A 99 -16.45 8.32 -15.12
C ARG A 99 -14.96 8.01 -15.22
N TRP A 100 -14.62 6.78 -15.61
CA TRP A 100 -13.29 6.45 -16.12
C TRP A 100 -13.20 6.94 -17.56
N ASN A 101 -12.49 8.04 -17.78
CA ASN A 101 -12.00 8.50 -19.06
C ASN A 101 -10.56 8.98 -18.87
#